data_AF-A0A7Z9HE79-F1
#
_entry.id   AF-A0A7Z9HE79-F1
#
_cell.length_a   1.000
_cell.length_b   1.000
_cell.length_c   1.000
_cell.angle_alpha   90.00
_cell.angle_beta   90.00
_cell.angle_gamma   90.00
#
_symmetry.space_group_name_H-M   'P 1'
#
loop_
_entity.id
_entity.type
_entity.pdbx_description
1 polymer ?
#
loop_
_entity_poly.entity_id
_entity_poly.type
_entity_poly.pdbx_seq_one_letter_code
_entity_poly.pdbx_strand_id
1 'polypeptide(L)'
;PDCGVVKLRRRIPYHVAVELMMTGRWMDAEEAKHWGLVNHIVPKGQGLDKAREIAEALADGPPLLYPAIKQVLRMTEMVPENEAFTVHDACSAVEAVNRSEDLKEGALAFAEKRNPVWKGQ
;
A
#
# COMPACT_ATOMS: atom_id res chain seq x y z
N PRO A 1 -1.06 26.06 -9.26
CA PRO A 1 -1.51 24.66 -9.40
C PRO A 1 -0.86 23.79 -8.32
N ASP A 2 -1.68 23.20 -7.45
CA ASP A 2 -1.20 22.34 -6.36
C ASP A 2 -0.72 20.97 -6.88
N CYS A 3 -0.16 20.13 -5.99
CA CYS A 3 0.26 18.77 -6.35
C CYS A 3 -0.94 17.81 -6.61
N GLY A 4 -2.18 18.27 -6.45
CA GLY A 4 -3.41 17.49 -6.63
C GLY A 4 -3.61 17.03 -8.06
N VAL A 5 -3.28 17.88 -9.04
CA VAL A 5 -3.39 17.56 -10.49
C VAL A 5 -2.53 16.37 -10.93
N VAL A 6 -1.47 16.06 -10.19
CA VAL A 6 -0.62 14.89 -10.44
C VAL A 6 -1.17 13.66 -9.74
N LYS A 7 -1.51 13.76 -8.44
CA LYS A 7 -1.77 12.57 -7.62
C LYS A 7 -3.24 12.17 -7.57
N LEU A 8 -4.18 13.11 -7.48
CA LEU A 8 -5.57 12.81 -7.17
C LEU A 8 -6.25 11.95 -8.23
N ARG A 9 -6.04 12.26 -9.52
CA ARG A 9 -6.56 11.47 -10.65
C ARG A 9 -6.07 10.01 -10.70
N ARG A 10 -5.03 9.67 -9.93
CA ARG A 10 -4.50 8.30 -9.80
C ARG A 10 -5.00 7.60 -8.53
N ARG A 11 -5.70 8.31 -7.64
CA ARG A 11 -6.18 7.80 -6.35
C ARG A 11 -7.69 7.57 -6.33
N ILE A 12 -8.45 8.36 -7.08
CA ILE A 12 -9.92 8.26 -7.20
C ILE A 12 -10.33 8.29 -8.68
N PRO A 13 -11.60 7.94 -9.02
CA PRO A 13 -12.07 7.95 -10.40
C PRO A 13 -11.86 9.31 -11.09
N TYR A 14 -11.48 9.25 -12.37
CA TYR A 14 -11.03 10.41 -13.13
C TYR A 14 -12.02 11.58 -13.11
N HIS A 15 -13.31 11.33 -13.32
CA HIS A 15 -14.33 12.37 -13.35
C HIS A 15 -14.52 13.05 -12.00
N VAL A 16 -14.50 12.29 -10.91
CA VAL A 16 -14.60 12.81 -9.54
C VAL A 16 -13.39 13.70 -9.23
N ALA A 17 -12.18 13.26 -9.59
CA ALA A 17 -10.98 14.06 -9.40
C ALA A 17 -11.04 15.38 -10.18
N VAL A 18 -11.45 15.35 -11.45
CA VAL A 18 -11.52 16.55 -12.30
C VAL A 18 -12.57 17.53 -11.78
N GLU A 19 -13.75 17.05 -11.37
CA GLU A 19 -14.79 17.90 -10.78
C GLU A 19 -14.26 18.59 -9.51
N LEU A 20 -13.64 17.85 -8.59
CA LEU A 20 -13.10 18.41 -7.35
C LEU A 20 -12.03 19.49 -7.63
N MET A 21 -11.13 19.22 -8.57
CA MET A 21 -10.04 20.14 -8.94
C MET A 21 -10.53 21.40 -9.67
N MET A 22 -11.55 21.27 -10.54
CA MET A 22 -12.05 22.39 -11.34
C MET A 22 -13.04 23.26 -10.56
N THR A 23 -13.84 22.66 -9.68
CA THR A 23 -14.85 23.39 -8.89
C THR A 23 -14.32 23.89 -7.56
N GLY A 24 -13.26 23.26 -7.02
CA GLY A 24 -12.75 23.56 -5.68
C GLY A 24 -13.74 23.25 -4.56
N ARG A 25 -14.77 22.42 -4.82
CA ARG A 25 -15.77 22.07 -3.80
C ARG A 25 -15.13 21.28 -2.66
N TRP A 26 -15.79 21.29 -1.51
CA TRP A 26 -15.42 20.42 -0.40
C TRP A 26 -15.89 18.98 -0.65
N MET A 27 -15.09 18.04 -0.18
CA MET A 27 -15.40 16.60 -0.13
C MET A 27 -15.41 16.19 1.33
N ASP A 28 -16.49 15.52 1.76
CA ASP A 28 -16.60 15.00 3.12
C ASP A 28 -15.89 13.64 3.27
N ALA A 29 -15.82 13.15 4.52
CA ALA A 29 -15.11 11.92 4.83
C ALA A 29 -15.80 10.67 4.26
N GLU A 30 -17.13 10.67 4.18
CA GLU A 30 -17.92 9.54 3.69
C GLU A 30 -17.74 9.37 2.18
N GLU A 31 -17.81 10.48 1.44
CA GLU A 31 -17.50 10.54 0.03
C GLU A 31 -16.03 10.14 -0.23
N ALA A 32 -15.09 10.66 0.55
CA ALA A 32 -13.67 10.30 0.42
C ALA A 32 -13.44 8.79 0.61
N LYS A 33 -14.15 8.16 1.55
CA LYS A 33 -14.06 6.70 1.75
C LYS A 33 -14.73 5.93 0.63
N HIS A 34 -15.89 6.41 0.15
CA HIS A 34 -16.61 5.79 -0.96
C HIS A 34 -15.75 5.69 -2.22
N TRP A 35 -15.00 6.75 -2.54
CA TRP A 35 -14.09 6.76 -3.70
C TRP A 35 -12.71 6.14 -3.44
N GLY A 36 -12.44 5.67 -2.23
CA GLY A 36 -11.15 5.07 -1.87
C GLY A 36 -10.00 6.07 -1.68
N LEU A 37 -10.30 7.37 -1.52
CA LEU A 37 -9.30 8.36 -1.14
C LEU A 37 -8.77 8.11 0.28
N VAL A 38 -9.64 7.61 1.16
CA VAL A 38 -9.29 7.18 2.52
C VAL A 38 -9.81 5.75 2.77
N ASN A 39 -9.06 4.97 3.54
CA ASN A 39 -9.43 3.58 3.83
C ASN A 39 -10.41 3.46 5.02
N HIS A 40 -10.29 4.35 6.01
CA HIS A 40 -11.05 4.28 7.26
C HIS A 40 -11.58 5.65 7.67
N ILE A 41 -12.79 5.66 8.23
CA ILE A 41 -13.38 6.79 8.95
C ILE A 41 -13.54 6.33 10.39
N VAL A 42 -13.10 7.16 11.33
CA VAL A 42 -13.20 6.90 12.77
C VAL A 42 -13.75 8.14 13.48
N PRO A 43 -14.31 7.98 14.69
CA PRO A 43 -14.73 9.11 15.50
C PRO A 43 -13.60 10.12 15.71
N LYS A 44 -13.98 11.40 15.86
CA LYS A 44 -13.03 12.49 16.08
C LYS A 44 -12.14 12.18 17.29
N GLY A 45 -10.82 12.32 17.11
CA GLY A 45 -9.82 12.02 18.14
C GLY A 45 -9.22 10.61 18.08
N GLN A 46 -9.85 9.66 17.37
CA GLN A 46 -9.38 8.27 17.32
C GLN A 46 -8.50 7.95 16.09
N GLY A 47 -8.18 8.96 15.27
CA GLY A 47 -7.40 8.78 14.04
C GLY A 47 -6.00 8.20 14.30
N LEU A 48 -5.33 8.64 15.36
CA LEU A 48 -4.00 8.16 15.72
C LEU A 48 -4.04 6.70 16.22
N ASP A 49 -5.05 6.35 17.01
CA ASP A 49 -5.18 5.00 17.56
C ASP A 49 -5.42 3.99 16.44
N LYS A 50 -6.31 4.32 15.48
CA LYS A 50 -6.52 3.46 14.30
C LYS A 50 -5.27 3.36 13.44
N ALA A 51 -4.50 4.44 13.29
CA ALA A 51 -3.24 4.39 12.55
C ALA A 51 -2.19 3.50 13.24
N ARG A 52 -2.12 3.52 14.59
CA ARG A 52 -1.25 2.64 15.38
C ARG A 52 -1.65 1.18 15.28
N GLU A 53 -2.94 0.87 15.39
CA GLU A 53 -3.46 -0.49 15.22
C GLU A 53 -3.00 -1.09 13.87
N ILE A 54 -3.10 -0.32 12.78
CA ILE A 54 -2.65 -0.76 11.46
C ILE A 54 -1.12 -0.89 11.41
N ALA A 55 -0.39 0.04 12.04
CA ALA A 55 1.06 -0.02 12.07
C ALA A 55 1.59 -1.22 12.87
N GLU A 56 0.93 -1.58 13.97
CA GLU A 56 1.21 -2.78 14.78
C GLU A 56 0.97 -4.05 13.95
N ALA A 57 -0.17 -4.14 13.26
CA ALA A 57 -0.45 -5.27 12.37
C ALA A 57 0.57 -5.41 11.22
N LEU A 58 1.12 -4.29 10.72
CA LEU A 58 2.21 -4.31 9.75
C LEU A 58 3.57 -4.65 10.39
N ALA A 59 3.81 -4.25 11.63
CA ALA A 59 5.04 -4.56 12.36
C ALA A 59 5.15 -6.06 12.68
N ASP A 60 4.03 -6.74 12.85
CA ASP A 60 3.95 -8.19 13.04
C ASP A 60 4.20 -9.00 11.76
N GLY A 61 4.40 -8.35 10.62
CA GLY A 61 4.66 -9.01 9.35
C GLY A 61 6.15 -9.09 8.97
N PRO A 62 6.45 -9.71 7.81
CA PRO A 62 7.82 -9.93 7.36
C PRO A 62 8.50 -8.59 6.99
N PRO A 63 9.60 -8.21 7.66
CA PRO A 63 10.18 -6.88 7.57
C PRO A 63 10.81 -6.59 6.20
N LEU A 64 11.27 -7.61 5.48
CA LEU A 64 11.82 -7.47 4.13
C LEU A 64 10.73 -7.30 3.05
N LEU A 65 9.53 -7.81 3.30
CA LEU A 65 8.46 -7.83 2.30
C LEU A 65 7.86 -6.44 2.06
N TYR A 66 7.56 -5.68 3.11
CA TYR A 66 6.90 -4.38 2.96
C TYR A 66 7.73 -3.33 2.21
N PRO A 67 9.06 -3.20 2.44
CA PRO A 67 9.91 -2.36 1.61
C PRO A 67 9.92 -2.80 0.14
N ALA A 68 10.00 -4.11 -0.13
CA ALA A 68 9.97 -4.64 -1.49
C ALA A 68 8.64 -4.31 -2.20
N ILE A 69 7.50 -4.53 -1.55
CA ILE A 69 6.16 -4.15 -2.06
C ILE A 69 6.14 -2.65 -2.38
N LYS A 70 6.58 -1.80 -1.44
CA LYS A 70 6.60 -0.35 -1.63
C LYS A 70 7.51 0.08 -2.79
N GLN A 71 8.63 -0.60 -2.98
CA GLN A 71 9.57 -0.32 -4.06
C GLN A 71 8.97 -0.68 -5.42
N VAL A 72 8.42 -1.89 -5.55
CA VAL A 72 7.76 -2.33 -6.79
C VAL A 72 6.61 -1.39 -7.14
N LEU A 73 5.72 -1.08 -6.19
CA LEU A 73 4.59 -0.15 -6.41
C LEU A 73 5.02 1.21 -6.95
N ARG A 74 6.19 1.72 -6.52
CA ARG A 74 6.75 2.98 -7.03
C ARG A 74 7.37 2.82 -8.40
N MET A 75 8.10 1.73 -8.64
CA MET A 75 8.75 1.46 -9.93
C MET A 75 7.73 1.20 -11.04
N THR A 76 6.58 0.61 -10.71
CA THR A 76 5.55 0.24 -11.69
C THR A 76 4.41 1.25 -11.79
N GLU A 77 4.43 2.36 -11.05
CA GLU A 77 3.32 3.35 -11.00
C GLU A 77 2.88 3.87 -12.39
N MET A 78 3.80 3.88 -13.35
CA MET A 78 3.57 4.40 -14.71
C MET A 78 3.97 3.41 -15.81
N VAL A 79 4.16 2.14 -15.45
CA VAL A 79 4.60 1.09 -16.38
C VAL A 79 3.38 0.31 -16.86
N PRO A 80 3.24 0.03 -18.18
CA PRO A 80 2.21 -0.86 -18.68
C PRO A 80 2.22 -2.22 -17.95
N GLU A 81 1.05 -2.81 -17.71
CA GLU A 81 0.93 -4.01 -16.86
C GLU A 81 1.83 -5.17 -17.30
N ASN A 82 1.90 -5.44 -18.61
CA ASN A 82 2.76 -6.48 -19.17
C ASN A 82 4.26 -6.23 -18.91
N GLU A 83 4.70 -4.97 -18.97
CA GLU A 83 6.07 -4.57 -18.69
C GLU A 83 6.34 -4.52 -17.17
N ALA A 84 5.31 -4.26 -16.36
CA ALA A 84 5.42 -4.17 -14.91
C ALA A 84 5.86 -5.48 -14.27
N PHE A 85 5.47 -6.64 -14.82
CA PHE A 85 5.95 -7.95 -14.38
C PHE A 85 7.47 -8.11 -14.58
N THR A 86 7.99 -7.66 -15.72
CA THR A 86 9.45 -7.65 -15.96
C THR A 86 10.18 -6.74 -14.97
N VAL A 87 9.61 -5.57 -14.67
CA VAL A 87 10.17 -4.64 -13.66
C VAL A 87 10.13 -5.24 -12.26
N HIS A 88 9.06 -5.96 -11.91
CA HIS A 88 8.94 -6.69 -10.66
C HIS A 88 10.02 -7.77 -10.54
N ASP A 89 10.19 -8.61 -11.55
CA ASP A 89 11.13 -9.74 -11.52
C ASP A 89 12.59 -9.28 -11.51
N ALA A 90 12.89 -8.13 -12.12
CA ALA A 90 14.21 -7.50 -12.09
C ALA A 90 14.49 -6.73 -10.78
N CYS A 91 13.51 -6.60 -9.87
CA CYS A 91 13.67 -5.83 -8.65
C CYS A 91 14.52 -6.60 -7.63
N SER A 92 15.69 -6.05 -7.27
CA SER A 92 16.59 -6.67 -6.29
C SER A 92 15.97 -6.87 -4.91
N ALA A 93 15.02 -6.02 -4.51
CA ALA A 93 14.29 -6.19 -3.25
C ALA A 93 13.35 -7.42 -3.29
N VAL A 94 12.74 -7.71 -4.45
CA VAL A 94 11.95 -8.92 -4.65
C VAL A 94 12.84 -10.15 -4.62
N GLU A 95 14.00 -10.09 -5.27
CA GLU A 95 15.00 -11.17 -5.23
C GLU A 95 15.50 -11.45 -3.79
N ALA A 96 15.74 -10.39 -3.00
CA ALA A 96 16.12 -10.51 -1.60
C ALA A 96 15.03 -11.21 -0.76
N VAL A 97 13.76 -10.85 -0.96
CA VAL A 97 12.63 -11.53 -0.30
C VAL A 97 12.51 -12.98 -0.75
N ASN A 98 12.68 -13.28 -2.03
CA ASN A 98 12.61 -14.66 -2.54
C ASN A 98 13.72 -15.56 -1.99
N ARG A 99 14.86 -14.99 -1.62
CA ARG A 99 15.98 -15.72 -1.02
C ARG A 99 15.96 -15.75 0.52
N SER A 100 15.08 -14.98 1.14
CA SER A 100 15.07 -14.83 2.60
C SER A 100 14.61 -16.10 3.31
N GLU A 101 15.10 -16.28 4.54
CA GLU A 101 14.56 -17.28 5.46
C GLU A 101 13.14 -16.92 5.86
N ASP A 102 12.82 -15.62 5.94
CA ASP A 102 11.46 -15.15 6.27
C ASP A 102 10.42 -15.70 5.28
N LEU A 103 10.70 -15.76 3.97
CA LEU A 103 9.73 -16.31 3.03
C LEU A 103 9.47 -17.81 3.28
N LYS A 104 10.53 -18.57 3.61
CA LYS A 104 10.43 -20.00 3.95
C LYS A 104 9.66 -20.20 5.25
N GLU A 105 9.98 -19.40 6.26
CA GLU A 105 9.30 -19.41 7.56
C GLU A 105 7.82 -19.05 7.42
N GLY A 106 7.47 -18.07 6.59
CA GLY A 106 6.08 -17.72 6.29
C GLY A 106 5.31 -18.89 5.67
N ALA A 107 5.90 -19.59 4.71
CA ALA A 107 5.31 -20.78 4.10
C ALA A 107 5.14 -21.94 5.10
N LEU A 108 6.15 -22.17 5.94
CA LEU A 108 6.12 -23.21 6.99
C LEU A 108 5.08 -22.90 8.06
N ALA A 109 5.06 -21.68 8.59
CA ALA A 109 4.12 -21.24 9.61
C ALA A 109 2.67 -21.32 9.10
N PHE A 110 2.43 -20.99 7.83
CA PHE A 110 1.13 -21.16 7.17
C PHE A 110 0.72 -22.64 7.10
N ALA A 111 1.62 -23.52 6.65
CA ALA A 111 1.35 -24.96 6.57
C ALA A 111 1.10 -25.59 7.94
N GLU A 112 1.85 -25.17 8.96
CA GLU A 112 1.76 -25.65 10.35
C GLU A 112 0.66 -24.94 11.16
N LYS A 113 -0.02 -23.94 10.59
CA LYS A 113 -1.05 -23.12 11.24
C LYS A 113 -0.58 -22.48 12.56
N ARG A 114 0.68 -22.03 12.59
CA ARG A 114 1.27 -21.31 13.72
C ARG A 114 1.62 -19.89 13.32
N ASN A 115 1.94 -19.06 14.33
CA ASN A 115 2.46 -17.73 14.05
C ASN A 115 3.91 -17.82 13.53
N PRO A 116 4.25 -17.08 12.46
CA PRO A 116 5.61 -17.01 11.94
C PRO A 116 6.53 -16.19 12.86
N VAL A 117 7.83 -16.52 12.85
CA VAL A 117 8.87 -15.77 13.57
C VAL A 117 9.80 -15.12 12.57
N TRP A 118 9.60 -13.84 12.29
CA TRP A 118 10.41 -13.09 11.33
C TRP A 118 11.77 -12.71 11.92
N LYS A 119 12.83 -12.94 11.15
CA LYS A 119 14.22 -12.60 11.52
C LYS A 119 14.82 -11.50 10.65
N GLY A 120 14.19 -11.15 9.54
CA GLY A 120 14.67 -10.12 8.62
C GLY A 120 15.89 -10.52 7.82
N GLN A 121 16.05 -11.83 7.57
CA GLN A 121 17.16 -12.43 6.83
C GLN A 121 16.65 -13.45 5.83
#